data_AF-A0A924LUP8-F1
#
_entry.id   AF-A0A924LUP8-F1
#
_cell.length_a   1.000
_cell.length_b   1.000
_cell.length_c   1.000
_cell.angle_alpha   90.00
_cell.angle_beta   90.00
_cell.angle_gamma   90.00
#
_symmetry.space_group_name_H-M   'P 1'
#
loop_
_entity.id
_entity.type
_entity.pdbx_description
1 polymer ?
#
loop_
_entity_poly.entity_id
_entity_poly.type
_entity_poly.pdbx_seq_one_letter_code
_entity_poly.pdbx_strand_id
1 'polypeptide(L)'
;LGVDAMSITSLYTRAHASAAITAVEEVVRGCGSDMPVTISLSVSPSRGALRNDWITRLNLPDGMTMGLNCCEGPGNLLPVAEIMADRYGPLHLAPSAGLPARDGTYPYGAEAWAEAVEQLAEQVPLVSIGACCGCTPDYAEQARSRIDS
;
A
#
# COMPACT_ATOMS: atom_id res chain seq x y z
N LEU A 1 16.28 0.14 18.17
CA LEU A 1 15.16 0.94 17.66
C LEU A 1 14.02 0.86 18.68
N GLY A 2 13.20 1.91 18.84
CA GLY A 2 12.19 2.03 19.92
C GLY A 2 10.74 2.06 19.43
N VAL A 3 10.47 1.47 18.27
CA VAL A 3 9.14 1.35 17.65
C VAL A 3 8.88 -0.12 17.34
N ASP A 4 7.62 -0.53 17.23
CA ASP A 4 7.23 -1.92 17.01
C ASP A 4 7.35 -2.36 15.53
N ALA A 5 7.19 -1.41 14.62
CA ALA A 5 7.33 -1.61 13.17
C ALA A 5 7.70 -0.29 12.49
N MET A 6 8.21 -0.37 11.27
CA MET A 6 8.48 0.79 10.43
C MET A 6 7.72 0.69 9.11
N SER A 7 7.15 1.79 8.64
CA SER A 7 6.55 1.88 7.31
C SER A 7 7.13 3.07 6.57
N ILE A 8 7.71 2.84 5.40
CA ILE A 8 8.17 3.88 4.49
C ILE A 8 7.13 4.01 3.39
N THR A 9 6.36 5.08 3.44
CA THR A 9 5.16 5.26 2.61
C THR A 9 5.35 6.31 1.52
N SER A 10 4.50 6.22 0.49
CA SER A 10 4.42 7.21 -0.60
C SER A 10 5.68 7.30 -1.46
N LEU A 11 6.22 6.14 -1.84
CA LEU A 11 7.36 6.04 -2.76
C LEU A 11 6.86 5.98 -4.22
N TYR A 12 7.27 6.97 -5.03
CA TYR A 12 6.76 7.15 -6.40
C TYR A 12 7.70 6.67 -7.51
N THR A 13 8.94 6.33 -7.18
CA THR A 13 9.97 5.97 -8.15
C THR A 13 10.79 4.79 -7.66
N ARG A 14 11.33 4.01 -8.60
CA ARG A 14 12.27 2.92 -8.31
C ARG A 14 13.45 3.41 -7.47
N ALA A 15 14.03 4.55 -7.83
CA ALA A 15 15.21 5.08 -7.15
C ALA A 15 14.92 5.38 -5.67
N HIS A 16 13.77 6.00 -5.35
CA HIS A 16 13.39 6.27 -3.97
C HIS A 16 13.13 4.97 -3.20
N ALA A 17 12.42 4.02 -3.81
CA ALA A 17 12.13 2.74 -3.16
C ALA A 17 13.40 1.91 -2.91
N SER A 18 14.30 1.83 -3.90
CA SER A 18 15.58 1.14 -3.73
C SER A 18 16.45 1.81 -2.66
N ALA A 19 16.54 3.14 -2.63
CA ALA A 19 17.29 3.85 -1.61
C ALA A 19 16.71 3.61 -0.21
N ALA A 20 15.38 3.61 -0.06
CA ALA A 20 14.71 3.31 1.19
C ALA A 20 14.98 1.87 1.66
N ILE A 21 14.89 0.88 0.76
CA ILE A 21 15.19 -0.51 1.07
C ILE A 21 16.63 -0.66 1.57
N THR A 22 17.61 -0.10 0.84
CA THR A 22 19.02 -0.14 1.23
C THR A 22 19.26 0.52 2.59
N ALA A 23 18.69 1.70 2.82
CA ALA A 23 18.85 2.40 4.10
C ALA A 23 18.22 1.61 5.28
N VAL A 24 17.07 0.98 5.07
CA VAL A 24 16.45 0.10 6.06
C VAL A 24 17.34 -1.10 6.34
N GLU A 25 17.87 -1.74 5.31
CA GLU A 25 18.75 -2.89 5.48
C GLU A 25 20.00 -2.51 6.29
N GLU A 26 20.67 -1.41 5.91
CA GLU A 26 21.85 -0.91 6.63
C GLU A 26 21.56 -0.57 8.09
N VAL A 27 20.43 0.09 8.38
CA VAL A 27 20.11 0.56 9.74
C VAL A 27 19.48 -0.54 10.59
N VAL A 28 18.40 -1.16 10.11
CA VAL A 28 17.62 -2.15 10.88
C VAL A 28 18.43 -3.43 11.04
N ARG A 29 18.99 -3.98 9.95
CA ARG A 29 19.81 -5.20 10.05
C ARG A 29 21.18 -4.90 10.63
N GLY A 30 21.77 -3.73 10.36
CA GLY A 30 23.02 -3.33 11.01
C GLY A 30 22.90 -3.16 12.54
N CYS A 31 21.71 -2.86 13.06
CA CYS A 31 21.43 -2.88 14.48
C CYS A 31 21.11 -4.29 15.05
N GLY A 32 21.14 -5.34 14.23
CA GLY A 32 20.73 -6.69 14.62
C GLY A 32 19.23 -6.81 14.94
N SER A 33 18.40 -5.92 14.39
CA SER A 33 16.97 -5.86 14.66
C SER A 33 16.16 -6.64 13.62
N ASP A 34 15.17 -7.40 14.09
CA ASP A 34 14.19 -8.11 13.26
C ASP A 34 12.86 -7.37 13.10
N MET A 35 12.80 -6.12 13.55
CA MET A 35 11.62 -5.26 13.45
C MET A 35 10.98 -5.29 12.04
N PRO A 36 9.67 -5.55 11.93
CA PRO A 36 8.97 -5.56 10.65
C PRO A 36 9.07 -4.22 9.91
N VAL A 37 9.30 -4.28 8.60
CA VAL A 37 9.34 -3.10 7.75
C VAL A 37 8.45 -3.25 6.53
N THR A 38 7.62 -2.23 6.29
CA THR A 38 6.80 -2.11 5.09
C THR A 38 7.36 -1.05 4.16
N ILE A 39 7.53 -1.39 2.89
CA ILE A 39 7.88 -0.46 1.81
C ILE A 39 6.63 -0.27 0.96
N SER A 40 6.01 0.92 1.06
CA SER A 40 4.73 1.19 0.42
C SER A 40 4.87 2.18 -0.73
N LEU A 41 4.43 1.75 -1.91
CA LEU A 41 4.48 2.52 -3.14
C LEU A 41 3.21 3.33 -3.33
N SER A 42 3.30 4.46 -4.04
CA SER A 42 2.14 5.24 -4.45
C SER A 42 2.06 5.34 -5.96
N VAL A 43 1.00 4.72 -6.50
CA VAL A 43 0.80 4.53 -7.93
C VAL A 43 -0.58 5.06 -8.34
N SER A 44 -0.72 5.43 -9.61
CA SER A 44 -2.02 5.85 -10.15
C SER A 44 -2.21 5.21 -11.52
N PRO A 45 -2.68 3.96 -11.57
CA PRO A 45 -2.98 3.25 -12.81
C PRO A 45 -3.77 4.09 -13.81
N SER A 46 -4.82 4.80 -13.35
CA SER A 46 -5.63 5.68 -14.20
C SER A 46 -4.88 6.83 -14.86
N ARG A 47 -3.73 7.26 -14.31
CA ARG A 47 -2.88 8.34 -14.85
C ARG A 47 -1.74 7.82 -15.74
N GLY A 48 -1.70 6.52 -16.03
CA GLY A 48 -0.85 5.91 -17.05
C GLY A 48 0.08 4.80 -16.54
N ALA A 49 0.15 3.71 -17.31
CA ALA A 49 0.89 2.47 -17.00
C ALA A 49 2.43 2.61 -16.98
N LEU A 50 3.00 3.60 -17.70
CA LEU A 50 4.46 3.77 -17.84
C LEU A 50 5.19 4.09 -16.52
N ARG A 51 4.48 4.52 -15.47
CA ARG A 51 5.09 4.85 -14.18
C ARG A 51 5.36 3.65 -13.29
N ASN A 52 4.95 2.43 -13.67
CA ASN A 52 4.90 1.27 -12.78
C ASN A 52 5.65 0.02 -13.28
N ASP A 53 6.29 0.07 -14.46
CA ASP A 53 6.99 -1.07 -15.07
C ASP A 53 8.18 -1.61 -14.22
N TRP A 54 8.61 -0.81 -13.25
CA TRP A 54 9.70 -1.10 -12.34
C TRP A 54 9.26 -1.75 -11.03
N ILE A 55 7.95 -1.78 -10.74
CA ILE A 55 7.45 -2.21 -9.42
C ILE A 55 7.94 -3.61 -9.08
N THR A 56 7.94 -4.54 -10.04
CA THR A 56 8.43 -5.92 -9.87
C THR A 56 9.95 -6.07 -9.92
N ARG A 57 10.66 -4.98 -10.25
CA ARG A 57 12.13 -4.93 -10.35
C ARG A 57 12.80 -4.46 -9.06
N LEU A 58 12.05 -4.20 -7.99
CA LEU A 58 12.63 -3.95 -6.67
C LEU A 58 13.16 -5.27 -6.09
N ASN A 59 14.37 -5.22 -5.54
CA ASN A 59 14.90 -6.30 -4.73
C ASN A 59 14.44 -6.06 -3.29
N LEU A 60 13.48 -6.84 -2.80
CA LEU A 60 12.98 -6.76 -1.45
C LEU A 60 13.67 -7.84 -0.60
N PRO A 61 14.44 -7.47 0.43
CA PRO A 61 15.03 -8.43 1.36
C PRO A 61 13.97 -9.19 2.15
N ASP A 62 14.32 -10.39 2.60
CA ASP A 62 13.45 -11.21 3.44
C ASP A 62 13.07 -10.50 4.74
N GLY A 63 11.81 -10.71 5.14
CA GLY A 63 11.22 -10.08 6.33
C GLY A 63 10.75 -8.64 6.15
N MET A 64 10.75 -8.12 4.91
CA MET A 64 10.05 -6.88 4.57
C MET A 64 8.75 -7.17 3.81
N THR A 65 7.79 -6.26 3.90
CA THR A 65 6.49 -6.34 3.21
C THR A 65 6.39 -5.23 2.17
N MET A 66 5.87 -5.54 0.98
CA MET A 66 5.50 -4.51 -0.01
C MET A 66 4.06 -4.03 0.20
N GLY A 67 3.79 -2.78 -0.13
CA GLY A 67 2.44 -2.25 -0.06
C GLY A 67 2.12 -1.15 -1.06
N LEU A 68 0.85 -0.74 -1.03
CA LEU A 68 0.30 0.36 -1.81
C LEU A 68 -0.40 1.35 -0.90
N ASN A 69 -0.03 2.63 -0.96
CA ASN A 69 -0.69 3.68 -0.18
C ASN A 69 -0.85 4.99 -0.97
N CYS A 70 -1.77 5.86 -0.52
CA CYS A 70 -1.98 7.21 -1.07
C CYS A 70 -2.19 7.23 -2.60
N CYS A 71 -2.60 6.10 -3.15
CA CYS A 71 -2.85 5.90 -4.57
C CYS A 71 -4.15 6.62 -4.96
N GLU A 72 -4.82 6.12 -5.99
CA GLU A 72 -6.25 6.38 -6.17
C GLU A 72 -7.11 5.52 -5.24
N GLY A 73 -8.40 5.39 -5.56
CA GLY A 73 -9.32 4.55 -4.82
C GLY A 73 -9.06 3.05 -5.06
N PRO A 74 -9.58 2.18 -4.16
CA PRO A 74 -9.35 0.73 -4.19
C PRO A 74 -9.74 0.08 -5.53
N GLY A 75 -10.82 0.55 -6.17
CA GLY A 75 -11.38 -0.07 -7.38
C GLY A 75 -10.44 -0.14 -8.61
N ASN A 76 -9.36 0.66 -8.64
CA ASN A 76 -8.39 0.64 -9.75
C ASN A 76 -7.07 -0.04 -9.38
N LEU A 77 -6.90 -0.52 -8.15
CA LEU A 77 -5.62 -1.05 -7.68
C LEU A 77 -5.43 -2.54 -7.94
N LEU A 78 -6.50 -3.28 -8.22
CA LEU A 78 -6.45 -4.73 -8.40
C LEU A 78 -5.34 -5.17 -9.39
N PRO A 79 -5.24 -4.63 -10.62
CA PRO A 79 -4.24 -5.12 -11.58
C PRO A 79 -2.79 -4.95 -11.11
N VAL A 80 -2.49 -3.87 -10.38
CA VAL A 80 -1.14 -3.65 -9.84
C VAL A 80 -0.90 -4.45 -8.56
N ALA A 81 -1.94 -4.62 -7.74
CA ALA A 81 -1.88 -5.42 -6.52
C ALA A 81 -1.66 -6.92 -6.84
N GLU A 82 -2.31 -7.46 -7.87
CA GLU A 82 -2.09 -8.85 -8.34
C GLU A 82 -0.63 -9.06 -8.76
N ILE A 83 -0.09 -8.18 -9.61
CA ILE A 83 1.30 -8.25 -10.07
C ILE A 83 2.28 -8.14 -8.90
N MET A 84 1.99 -7.27 -7.92
CA MET A 84 2.82 -7.12 -6.73
C MET A 84 2.74 -8.34 -5.83
N ALA A 85 1.56 -8.91 -5.64
CA ALA A 85 1.38 -10.07 -4.77
C ALA A 85 1.99 -11.34 -5.35
N ASP A 86 1.91 -11.53 -6.67
CA ASP A 86 2.62 -12.61 -7.36
C ASP A 86 4.15 -12.51 -7.14
N ARG A 87 4.68 -11.29 -7.17
CA ARG A 87 6.13 -11.06 -7.02
C ARG A 87 6.63 -11.10 -5.57
N TYR A 88 5.86 -10.52 -4.65
CA TYR A 88 6.30 -10.17 -3.29
C TYR A 88 5.50 -10.86 -2.17
N GLY A 89 4.43 -11.60 -2.52
CA GLY A 89 3.54 -12.22 -1.54
C GLY A 89 2.51 -11.25 -0.96
N PRO A 90 1.97 -11.55 0.24
CA PRO A 90 0.92 -10.74 0.86
C PRO A 90 1.29 -9.27 1.04
N LEU A 91 0.35 -8.37 0.73
CA LEU A 91 0.61 -6.93 0.66
C LEU A 91 0.01 -6.13 1.81
N HIS A 92 0.61 -4.98 2.10
CA HIS A 92 -0.05 -3.89 2.83
C HIS A 92 -0.86 -3.02 1.86
N LEU A 93 -2.09 -2.63 2.23
CA LEU A 93 -2.96 -1.83 1.36
C LEU A 93 -3.59 -0.66 2.13
N ALA A 94 -3.34 0.57 1.69
CA ALA A 94 -3.91 1.79 2.27
C ALA A 94 -4.31 2.85 1.20
N PRO A 95 -5.33 2.58 0.37
CA PRO A 95 -5.75 3.48 -0.69
C PRO A 95 -6.37 4.77 -0.14
N SER A 96 -6.34 5.81 -0.97
CA SER A 96 -7.10 7.05 -0.73
C SER A 96 -8.59 6.80 -0.95
N ALA A 97 -9.45 7.74 -0.56
CA ALA A 97 -10.88 7.74 -0.91
C ALA A 97 -11.13 8.14 -2.39
N GLY A 98 -10.25 7.72 -3.31
CA GLY A 98 -10.22 8.17 -4.70
C GLY A 98 -9.20 9.26 -4.99
N LEU A 99 -9.19 9.74 -6.24
CA LEU A 99 -8.44 10.93 -6.62
C LEU A 99 -9.23 12.18 -6.19
N PRO A 100 -8.59 13.18 -5.56
CA PRO A 100 -9.27 14.39 -5.15
C PRO A 100 -9.75 15.18 -6.36
N ALA A 101 -10.97 15.71 -6.27
CA ALA A 101 -11.50 16.69 -7.20
C ALA A 101 -10.79 18.05 -7.01
N ARG A 102 -11.01 18.98 -7.94
CA ARG A 102 -10.37 20.31 -7.91
C ARG A 102 -10.73 21.15 -6.67
N ASP A 103 -11.88 20.88 -6.08
CA ASP A 103 -12.36 21.50 -4.85
C ASP A 103 -11.85 20.81 -3.58
N GLY A 104 -11.03 19.76 -3.72
CA GLY A 104 -10.45 19.00 -2.60
C GLY A 104 -11.34 17.87 -2.07
N THR A 105 -12.53 17.67 -2.64
CA THR A 105 -13.42 16.56 -2.25
C THR A 105 -12.96 15.22 -2.81
N TYR A 106 -13.31 14.14 -2.12
CA TYR A 106 -12.99 12.77 -2.51
C TYR A 106 -14.27 12.03 -2.95
N PRO A 107 -14.21 11.21 -4.01
CA PRO A 107 -15.41 10.62 -4.61
C PRO A 107 -15.97 9.41 -3.84
N TYR A 108 -15.16 8.70 -3.05
CA TYR A 108 -15.64 7.54 -2.30
C TYR A 108 -16.21 7.94 -0.94
N GLY A 109 -17.42 7.46 -0.63
CA GLY A 109 -17.89 7.33 0.75
C GLY A 109 -17.33 6.07 1.44
N ALA A 110 -17.43 6.00 2.77
CA ALA A 110 -16.85 4.91 3.58
C ALA A 110 -17.36 3.50 3.18
N GLU A 111 -18.66 3.35 2.95
CA GLU A 111 -19.27 2.07 2.58
C GLU A 111 -18.77 1.56 1.22
N ALA A 112 -18.85 2.40 0.18
CA ALA A 112 -18.39 2.04 -1.16
C ALA A 112 -16.87 1.80 -1.22
N TRP A 113 -16.10 2.53 -0.41
CA TRP A 113 -14.66 2.28 -0.28
C TRP A 113 -14.39 0.92 0.36
N ALA A 114 -15.10 0.59 1.44
CA ALA A 114 -14.94 -0.66 2.16
C ALA A 114 -15.35 -1.88 1.31
N GLU A 115 -16.46 -1.79 0.57
CA GLU A 115 -16.87 -2.83 -0.39
C GLU A 115 -15.80 -3.07 -1.47
N ALA A 116 -15.22 -2.01 -2.02
CA ALA A 116 -14.16 -2.15 -3.01
C ALA A 116 -12.84 -2.69 -2.42
N VAL A 117 -12.55 -2.43 -1.14
CA VAL A 117 -11.41 -3.03 -0.44
C VAL A 117 -11.65 -4.52 -0.17
N GLU A 118 -12.86 -4.90 0.24
CA GLU A 118 -13.29 -6.30 0.43
C GLU A 118 -13.11 -7.10 -0.88
N GLN A 119 -13.65 -6.61 -1.99
CA GLN A 119 -13.50 -7.24 -3.32
C GLN A 119 -12.03 -7.40 -3.76
N LEU A 120 -11.15 -6.47 -3.36
CA LEU A 120 -9.72 -6.58 -3.65
C LEU A 120 -9.07 -7.63 -2.73
N ALA A 121 -9.42 -7.65 -1.45
CA ALA A 121 -8.92 -8.61 -0.47
C ALA A 121 -9.32 -10.07 -0.79
N GLU A 122 -10.44 -10.27 -1.48
CA GLU A 122 -10.84 -11.60 -2.00
C GLU A 122 -9.92 -12.13 -3.10
N GLN A 123 -9.24 -11.24 -3.83
CA GLN A 123 -8.44 -11.59 -5.01
C GLN A 123 -6.93 -11.55 -4.75
N VAL A 124 -6.49 -10.74 -3.77
CA VAL A 124 -5.08 -10.53 -3.47
C VAL A 124 -4.84 -10.78 -1.99
N PRO A 125 -3.82 -11.58 -1.61
CA PRO A 125 -3.50 -11.79 -0.20
C PRO A 125 -3.00 -10.48 0.42
N LEU A 126 -3.60 -10.09 1.54
CA LEU A 126 -3.24 -8.89 2.30
C LEU A 126 -2.77 -9.26 3.71
N VAL A 127 -1.71 -8.62 4.19
CA VAL A 127 -1.27 -8.72 5.60
C VAL A 127 -1.83 -7.60 6.46
N SER A 128 -2.19 -6.47 5.86
CA SER A 128 -2.82 -5.37 6.57
C SER A 128 -3.56 -4.45 5.62
N ILE A 129 -4.62 -3.86 6.16
CA ILE A 129 -5.46 -2.89 5.46
C ILE A 129 -5.48 -1.62 6.30
N GLY A 130 -5.27 -0.50 5.65
CA GLY A 130 -5.36 0.83 6.21
C GLY A 130 -6.09 1.76 5.25
N ALA A 131 -6.07 3.05 5.58
CA ALA A 131 -6.69 4.08 4.80
C ALA A 131 -5.76 5.29 4.69
N CYS A 132 -5.89 6.09 3.63
CA CYS A 132 -5.03 7.23 3.40
C CYS A 132 -5.85 8.52 3.18
N CYS A 133 -5.45 9.36 2.23
CA CYS A 133 -6.05 10.67 2.02
C CYS A 133 -7.54 10.57 1.67
N GLY A 134 -8.35 11.46 2.27
CA GLY A 134 -9.81 11.50 2.08
C GLY A 134 -10.59 10.49 2.92
N CYS A 135 -9.92 9.63 3.70
CA CYS A 135 -10.58 8.69 4.58
C CYS A 135 -10.66 9.23 6.03
N THR A 136 -11.76 8.90 6.71
CA THR A 136 -11.96 9.09 8.16
C THR A 136 -11.93 7.73 8.88
N PRO A 137 -11.97 7.69 10.23
CA PRO A 137 -12.02 6.42 10.96
C PRO A 137 -13.13 5.46 10.50
N ASP A 138 -14.29 5.99 10.09
CA ASP A 138 -15.44 5.23 9.58
C ASP A 138 -15.07 4.28 8.42
N TYR A 139 -14.10 4.66 7.57
CA TYR A 139 -13.67 3.84 6.44
C TYR A 139 -13.00 2.54 6.92
N ALA A 140 -12.12 2.67 7.91
CA ALA A 140 -11.44 1.52 8.50
C ALA A 140 -12.40 0.64 9.30
N GLU A 141 -13.37 1.25 10.00
CA GLU A 141 -14.40 0.52 10.74
C GLU A 141 -15.31 -0.29 9.80
N GLN A 142 -15.76 0.32 8.70
CA GLN A 142 -16.56 -0.36 7.69
C GLN A 142 -15.79 -1.51 7.02
N ALA A 143 -14.53 -1.29 6.62
CA ALA A 143 -13.70 -2.35 6.03
C ALA A 143 -13.47 -3.50 7.01
N ARG A 144 -13.16 -3.19 8.27
CA ARG A 144 -13.02 -4.22 9.31
C ARG A 144 -14.31 -5.05 9.47
N SER A 145 -15.48 -4.41 9.49
CA SER A 145 -16.77 -5.10 9.64
C SER A 145 -17.09 -6.09 8.53
N ARG A 146 -16.52 -5.88 7.34
CA ARG A 146 -16.71 -6.71 6.13
C ARG A 146 -15.68 -7.82 6.01
N ILE A 147 -14.46 -7.60 6.51
CA ILE A 147 -13.33 -8.50 6.26
C ILE A 147 -13.11 -9.48 7.43
N ASP A 148 -13.43 -9.07 8.66
CA ASP A 148 -13.34 -9.94 9.84
C ASP A 148 -14.55 -10.88 10.00
N SER A 149 -15.54 -10.82 9.09
CA SER A 149 -16.79 -11.60 9.14
C SER A 149 -16.72 -12.91 8.37
#